data_AF-A0A0E3SGI8-F1
#
_entry.id   AF-A0A0E3SGI8-F1
#
_cell.length_a   1.000
_cell.length_b   1.000
_cell.length_c   1.000
_cell.angle_alpha   90.00
_cell.angle_beta   90.00
_cell.angle_gamma   90.00
#
_symmetry.space_group_name_H-M   'P 1'
#
loop_
_entity.id
_entity.type
_entity.pdbx_description
1 polymer ?
#
loop_
_entity_poly.entity_id
_entity_poly.type
_entity_poly.pdbx_seq_one_letter_code
_entity_poly.pdbx_strand_id
1 'polypeptide(L)'
;MIEEKDEIDLFLDSQVKTEKELLQEKCEKTYYAASSQVRRDIMQTICFLGKSKEELLKKTGLDEAALKFHTEILINTDFLYQDEEGVYRLTDLGLKVLPKL
;
A
#
# COMPACT_ATOMS: atom_id res chain seq x y z
N MET A 1 4.24 6.40 28.97
CA MET A 1 5.50 7.00 28.51
C MET A 1 5.10 8.14 27.61
N ILE A 2 5.49 9.37 27.92
CA ILE A 2 5.29 10.51 27.02
C ILE A 2 6.45 10.42 26.03
N GLU A 3 6.17 10.14 24.77
CA GLU A 3 7.19 10.26 23.71
C GLU A 3 7.61 11.73 23.64
N GLU A 4 8.88 12.01 23.92
CA GLU A 4 9.47 13.32 23.65
C GLU A 4 9.46 13.51 22.14
N LYS A 5 8.65 14.45 21.65
CA LYS A 5 8.61 14.82 20.24
C LYS A 5 9.94 15.49 19.87
N ASP A 6 10.57 15.00 18.81
CA ASP A 6 11.80 15.60 18.31
C ASP A 6 11.53 16.86 17.47
N GLU A 7 12.59 17.54 17.04
CA GLU A 7 12.46 18.77 16.23
C GLU A 7 11.76 18.54 14.88
N ILE A 8 11.86 17.33 14.34
CA ILE A 8 11.23 16.95 13.07
C ILE A 8 9.72 16.75 13.30
N ASP A 9 9.34 16.09 14.39
CA ASP A 9 7.94 15.89 14.78
C ASP A 9 7.26 17.25 15.04
N LEU A 10 7.93 18.16 15.76
CA LEU A 10 7.42 19.52 15.97
C LEU A 10 7.24 20.28 14.65
N PHE A 11 8.19 20.15 13.73
CA PHE A 11 8.12 20.80 12.42
C PHE A 11 6.97 20.24 11.58
N LEU A 12 6.81 18.91 11.52
CA LEU A 12 5.72 18.26 10.78
C LEU A 12 4.35 18.63 11.35
N ASP A 13 4.21 18.66 12.68
CA ASP A 13 2.96 19.05 13.36
C ASP A 13 2.62 20.54 13.18
N SER A 14 3.63 21.40 13.01
CA SER A 14 3.42 22.84 12.80
C SER A 14 2.86 23.16 11.41
N GLN A 15 2.92 22.20 10.47
CA GLN A 15 2.39 22.39 9.12
C GLN A 15 0.88 22.10 9.07
N VAL A 16 0.09 23.16 9.22
CA VAL A 16 -1.33 23.10 8.88
C VAL A 16 -1.45 23.03 7.35
N LYS A 17 -1.61 21.82 6.83
CA LYS A 17 -1.81 21.60 5.38
C LYS A 17 -3.23 21.95 4.98
N THR A 18 -3.35 22.60 3.83
CA THR A 18 -4.65 22.83 3.18
C THR A 18 -5.23 21.52 2.65
N GLU A 19 -6.55 21.47 2.44
CA GLU A 19 -7.21 20.32 1.81
C GLU A 19 -6.60 19.96 0.45
N LYS A 20 -6.18 20.98 -0.31
CA LYS A 20 -5.53 20.80 -1.61
C LYS A 20 -4.18 20.08 -1.47
N GLU A 21 -3.37 20.46 -0.50
CA GLU A 21 -2.06 19.83 -0.24
C GLU A 21 -2.23 18.39 0.25
N LEU A 22 -3.21 18.14 1.12
CA LEU A 22 -3.54 16.78 1.56
C LEU A 22 -3.98 15.89 0.39
N LEU A 23 -4.81 16.43 -0.51
CA LEU A 23 -5.23 15.70 -1.71
C LEU A 23 -4.05 15.43 -2.65
N GLN A 24 -3.18 16.42 -2.83
CA GLN A 24 -1.98 16.27 -3.66
C GLN A 24 -1.06 15.18 -3.10
N GLU A 25 -0.77 15.19 -1.80
CA GLU A 25 0.04 14.15 -1.15
C GLU A 25 -0.58 12.77 -1.29
N LYS A 26 -1.91 12.66 -1.17
CA LYS A 26 -2.61 11.39 -1.39
C LYS A 26 -2.41 10.90 -2.83
N CYS A 27 -2.60 11.77 -3.82
CA CYS A 27 -2.40 11.43 -5.23
C CYS A 27 -0.97 10.99 -5.52
N GLU A 28 0.02 11.72 -5.00
CA GLU A 28 1.44 11.38 -5.15
C GLU A 28 1.76 10.02 -4.54
N LYS A 29 1.34 9.76 -3.30
CA LYS A 29 1.54 8.47 -2.62
C LYS A 29 0.93 7.31 -3.41
N THR A 30 -0.31 7.47 -3.87
CA THR A 30 -0.99 6.45 -4.70
C THR A 30 -0.25 6.23 -6.02
N TYR A 31 0.20 7.29 -6.69
CA TYR A 31 1.00 7.18 -7.91
C TYR A 31 2.33 6.44 -7.69
N TYR A 32 3.07 6.80 -6.64
CA TYR A 32 4.33 6.13 -6.30
C TYR A 32 4.11 4.65 -5.96
N ALA A 33 3.04 4.32 -5.23
CA ALA A 33 2.68 2.93 -4.96
C ALA A 33 2.42 2.14 -6.26
N ALA A 34 1.62 2.66 -7.19
CA ALA A 34 1.34 2.00 -8.47
C ALA A 34 2.54 1.95 -9.44
N SER A 35 3.56 2.79 -9.23
CA SER A 35 4.71 2.91 -10.15
C SER A 35 5.75 1.78 -10.03
N SER A 36 5.75 0.99 -8.95
CA SER A 36 6.70 -0.13 -8.78
C SER A 36 6.23 -1.38 -9.49
N GLN A 37 7.11 -1.99 -10.29
CA GLN A 37 6.81 -3.24 -10.98
C GLN A 37 6.44 -4.37 -10.01
N VAL A 38 7.22 -4.57 -8.94
CA VAL A 38 6.96 -5.62 -7.95
C VAL A 38 5.57 -5.51 -7.34
N ARG A 39 5.13 -4.28 -7.03
CA ARG A 39 3.78 -4.03 -6.49
C ARG A 39 2.69 -4.29 -7.53
N ARG A 40 2.94 -3.99 -8.81
CA ARG A 40 2.02 -4.35 -9.90
C ARG A 40 1.92 -5.86 -10.06
N ASP A 41 3.03 -6.58 -10.00
CA ASP A 41 3.07 -8.04 -10.10
C ASP A 41 2.31 -8.68 -8.92
N ILE A 42 2.43 -8.13 -7.71
CA ILE A 42 1.63 -8.53 -6.54
C ILE A 42 0.14 -8.32 -6.81
N MET A 43 -0.27 -7.12 -7.24
CA MET A 43 -1.68 -6.82 -7.54
C MET A 43 -2.26 -7.73 -8.63
N GLN A 44 -1.49 -7.99 -9.70
CA GLN A 44 -1.86 -8.92 -10.76
C GLN A 44 -1.98 -10.36 -10.24
N THR A 45 -1.10 -10.77 -9.33
CA THR A 45 -1.12 -12.10 -8.72
C THR A 45 -2.34 -12.31 -7.82
N ILE A 46 -2.72 -11.29 -7.05
CA ILE A 46 -3.92 -11.28 -6.19
C ILE A 46 -5.18 -11.36 -7.06
N CYS A 47 -5.26 -10.51 -8.09
CA CYS A 47 -6.37 -10.45 -9.03
C CYS A 47 -7.74 -10.34 -8.32
N PHE A 48 -8.84 -10.72 -8.98
CA PHE A 48 -10.19 -10.67 -8.41
C PHE A 48 -10.46 -11.75 -7.36
N LEU A 49 -9.67 -12.82 -7.32
CA LEU A 49 -9.90 -13.98 -6.44
C LEU A 49 -9.40 -13.75 -5.01
N GLY A 50 -8.40 -12.90 -4.84
CA GLY A 50 -7.64 -12.82 -3.60
C GLY A 50 -6.60 -13.93 -3.47
N LYS A 51 -5.59 -13.71 -2.62
CA LYS A 51 -4.53 -14.67 -2.34
C LYS A 51 -4.05 -14.67 -0.90
N SER A 52 -3.76 -15.85 -0.36
CA SER A 52 -3.11 -15.96 0.94
C SER A 52 -1.64 -15.50 0.84
N LYS A 53 -1.03 -15.23 2.00
CA LYS A 53 0.39 -14.90 2.09
C LYS A 53 1.27 -16.00 1.48
N GLU A 54 0.98 -17.26 1.79
CA GLU A 54 1.75 -18.41 1.31
C GLU A 54 1.67 -18.54 -0.22
N GLU A 55 0.47 -18.31 -0.79
CA GLU A 55 0.30 -18.32 -2.23
C GLU A 55 1.06 -17.18 -2.91
N LEU A 56 1.08 -15.99 -2.29
CA LEU A 56 1.83 -14.84 -2.81
C LEU A 56 3.33 -15.09 -2.78
N LEU A 57 3.88 -15.58 -1.66
CA LEU A 57 5.30 -15.94 -1.57
C LEU A 57 5.69 -16.96 -2.65
N LYS A 58 4.85 -17.99 -2.83
CA LYS A 58 5.10 -19.03 -3.85
C LYS A 58 5.04 -18.50 -5.29
N LYS A 59 4.08 -17.62 -5.60
CA LYS A 59 3.89 -17.11 -6.98
C LYS A 59 4.84 -15.97 -7.35
N THR A 60 5.13 -15.08 -6.40
CA THR A 60 5.98 -13.91 -6.63
C THR A 60 7.46 -14.22 -6.48
N GLY A 61 7.82 -15.28 -5.73
CA GLY A 61 9.20 -15.62 -5.42
C GLY A 61 9.88 -14.64 -4.46
N LEU A 62 9.12 -13.72 -3.86
CA LEU A 62 9.61 -12.80 -2.84
C LEU A 62 9.85 -13.52 -1.51
N ASP A 63 10.80 -13.02 -0.73
CA ASP A 63 10.88 -13.36 0.68
C ASP A 63 9.79 -12.67 1.50
N GLU A 64 9.63 -13.12 2.74
CA GLU A 64 8.57 -12.65 3.63
C GLU A 64 8.68 -11.17 3.98
N ALA A 65 9.89 -10.64 4.16
CA ALA A 65 10.10 -9.24 4.51
C ALA A 65 9.80 -8.34 3.32
N ALA A 66 10.25 -8.73 2.12
CA ALA A 66 9.96 -8.00 0.88
C ALA A 66 8.45 -7.99 0.58
N LEU A 67 7.76 -9.13 0.72
CA LEU A 67 6.32 -9.20 0.53
C LEU A 67 5.58 -8.31 1.53
N LYS A 68 5.95 -8.37 2.82
CA LYS A 68 5.35 -7.53 3.87
C LYS A 68 5.52 -6.04 3.57
N PHE A 69 6.74 -5.62 3.24
CA PHE A 69 7.02 -4.22 2.89
C PHE A 69 6.15 -3.72 1.72
N HIS A 70 6.05 -4.51 0.65
CA HIS A 70 5.27 -4.12 -0.51
C HIS A 70 3.77 -4.13 -0.27
N THR A 71 3.26 -5.10 0.47
CA THR A 71 1.83 -5.20 0.80
C THR A 71 1.40 -4.11 1.77
N GLU A 72 2.22 -3.73 2.76
CA GLU A 72 1.95 -2.59 3.65
C GLU A 72 1.81 -1.28 2.88
N ILE A 73 2.68 -1.02 1.91
CA ILE A 73 2.55 0.18 1.05
C ILE A 73 1.23 0.15 0.27
N LEU A 74 0.87 -1.00 -0.30
CA LEU A 74 -0.36 -1.15 -1.08
C LEU A 74 -1.62 -1.02 -0.21
N ILE A 75 -1.58 -1.49 1.04
CA ILE A 75 -2.67 -1.32 2.00
C ILE A 75 -2.79 0.15 2.40
N ASN A 76 -1.68 0.80 2.75
CA ASN A 76 -1.66 2.21 3.15
C ASN A 76 -2.08 3.17 2.03
N THR A 77 -2.02 2.73 0.78
CA THR A 77 -2.45 3.52 -0.40
C THR A 77 -3.78 3.06 -0.98
N ASP A 78 -4.53 2.24 -0.24
CA ASP A 78 -5.88 1.79 -0.57
C ASP A 78 -5.96 0.93 -1.84
N PHE A 79 -4.90 0.22 -2.22
CA PHE A 79 -4.93 -0.75 -3.32
C PHE A 79 -5.31 -2.16 -2.86
N LEU A 80 -4.94 -2.50 -1.62
CA LEU A 80 -5.15 -3.81 -1.03
C LEU A 80 -5.78 -3.68 0.36
N TYR A 81 -6.46 -4.73 0.77
CA TYR A 81 -6.77 -4.99 2.17
C TYR A 81 -6.55 -6.47 2.46
N GLN A 82 -6.40 -6.81 3.73
CA GLN A 82 -6.40 -8.18 4.21
C GLN A 82 -7.74 -8.44 4.91
N ASP A 83 -8.43 -9.51 4.53
CA ASP A 83 -9.68 -9.90 5.21
C ASP A 83 -9.41 -10.64 6.53
N GLU A 84 -10.48 -10.98 7.25
CA GLU A 84 -10.41 -11.67 8.55
C GLU A 84 -9.77 -13.06 8.47
N GLU A 85 -9.77 -13.68 7.27
CA GLU A 85 -9.15 -14.99 7.02
C GLU A 85 -7.67 -14.86 6.63
N GLY A 86 -7.13 -13.63 6.58
CA GLY A 86 -5.74 -13.37 6.23
C GLY A 86 -5.48 -13.34 4.72
N VAL A 87 -6.52 -13.31 3.88
CA VAL A 87 -6.41 -13.27 2.42
C VAL A 87 -6.27 -11.81 1.96
N TYR A 88 -5.26 -11.55 1.13
CA TYR A 88 -5.09 -10.25 0.48
C TYR A 88 -6.08 -10.13 -0.68
N ARG A 89 -6.80 -9.00 -0.74
CA ARG A 89 -7.79 -8.68 -1.77
C ARG A 89 -7.57 -7.27 -2.29
N LEU A 90 -7.92 -7.05 -3.56
CA LEU A 90 -7.94 -5.72 -4.15
C LEU A 90 -9.15 -4.94 -3.63
N THR A 91 -8.93 -3.68 -3.29
CA THR A 91 -10.01 -2.70 -3.05
C THR A 91 -10.67 -2.29 -4.37
N ASP A 92 -11.69 -1.45 -4.32
CA ASP A 92 -12.27 -0.82 -5.52
C ASP A 92 -11.22 -0.05 -6.34
N LEU A 93 -10.27 0.61 -5.67
CA LEU A 93 -9.19 1.31 -6.34
C LEU A 93 -8.23 0.32 -7.02
N GLY A 94 -7.85 -0.75 -6.32
CA GLY A 94 -7.05 -1.86 -6.89
C GLY A 94 -7.68 -2.47 -8.13
N LEU A 95 -8.98 -2.76 -8.07
CA LEU A 95 -9.73 -3.33 -9.19
C LEU A 95 -9.86 -2.35 -10.37
N LYS A 96 -9.99 -1.05 -10.12
CA LYS A 96 -10.05 -0.02 -11.17
C LYS A 96 -8.74 0.12 -11.95
N VAL A 97 -7.59 -0.10 -11.30
CA VAL A 97 -6.28 0.03 -11.97
C VAL A 97 -5.81 -1.28 -12.58
N LEU A 98 -6.27 -2.43 -12.08
CA LEU A 98 -5.85 -3.76 -12.55
C LEU A 98 -5.86 -3.94 -14.09
N PRO A 99 -6.88 -3.48 -14.84
CA PRO A 99 -6.88 -3.61 -16.31
C PRO A 99 -5.81 -2.78 -17.04
N LYS A 100 -5.12 -1.90 -16.31
CA LYS A 100 -4.09 -0.98 -16.84
C LYS A 100 -2.67 -1.38 -16.42
N LEU A 101 -2.53 -2.44 -15.61
CA LEU A 101 -1.26 -2.92 -15.06
C LEU A 101 -0.55 -3.87 -16.01
#